data_AF-A0A535CTJ4-F1
#
_entry.id   AF-A0A535CTJ4-F1
#
_cell.length_a   1.000
_cell.length_b   1.000
_cell.length_c   1.000
_cell.angle_alpha   90.00
_cell.angle_beta   90.00
_cell.angle_gamma   90.00
#
_symmetry.space_group_name_H-M   'P 1'
#
loop_
_entity.id
_entity.type
_entity.pdbx_description
1 polymer ?
#
loop_
_entity_poly.entity_id
_entity_poly.type
_entity_poly.pdbx_seq_one_letter_code
_entity_poly.pdbx_strand_id
1 'polypeptide(L)' 'MALVADQPNRPLRECDAPRCGRIFIADNPRQRWCSKACGNRVRVARHASRHRHI' A
#
# COMPACT_ATOMS: atom_id res chain seq x y z
N MET A 1 13.66 5.95 35.69
CA MET A 1 12.69 6.80 34.97
C MET A 1 13.02 6.72 33.48
N ALA A 2 12.42 5.78 32.76
CA ALA A 2 12.60 5.68 31.31
C ALA A 2 11.54 6.56 30.64
N LEU A 3 11.98 7.68 30.08
CA LEU A 3 11.15 8.47 29.16
C LEU A 3 10.83 7.57 27.97
N VAL A 4 9.57 7.49 27.58
CA VAL A 4 9.16 6.87 26.32
C VAL A 4 9.91 7.61 25.21
N ALA A 5 10.98 7.00 24.70
CA ALA A 5 11.68 7.49 23.53
C ALA A 5 10.69 7.48 22.37
N ASP A 6 10.72 8.57 21.60
CA ASP A 6 9.99 8.82 20.36
C ASP A 6 9.75 7.51 19.58
N GLN A 7 8.48 7.12 19.47
CA GLN A 7 8.11 5.96 18.66
C GLN A 7 8.40 6.30 17.20
N PRO A 8 9.02 5.40 16.40
CA PRO A 8 9.26 5.67 15.00
C PRO A 8 7.94 6.06 14.33
N ASN A 9 7.87 7.31 13.85
CA ASN A 9 6.69 7.86 13.22
C ASN A 9 6.43 7.13 11.90
N ARG A 10 5.67 6.05 11.95
CA ARG A 10 5.30 5.28 10.76
C ARG A 10 4.25 6.07 9.99
N PRO A 11 4.49 6.39 8.70
CA PRO A 11 3.60 7.26 7.96
C PRO A 11 2.26 6.57 7.71
N LEU A 12 1.19 7.30 7.98
CA LEU A 12 -0.17 6.92 7.60
C LEU A 12 -0.36 7.24 6.10
N ARG A 13 -0.84 6.27 5.33
CA ARG A 13 -1.03 6.41 3.88
C ARG A 13 -2.37 5.84 3.43
N GLU A 14 -2.88 6.35 2.32
CA GLU A 14 -4.00 5.74 1.61
C GLU A 14 -3.50 4.66 0.64
N CYS A 15 -4.29 3.61 0.45
CA CYS A 15 -3.98 2.52 -0.46
C CYS A 15 -4.22 2.91 -1.92
N ASP A 16 -3.15 2.90 -2.74
CA ASP A 16 -3.18 3.20 -4.19
C ASP A 16 -3.97 2.18 -5.04
N ALA A 17 -4.53 1.12 -4.46
CA ALA A 17 -5.23 0.09 -5.22
C ALA A 17 -6.64 0.56 -5.64
N PRO A 18 -7.04 0.37 -6.91
CA PRO A 18 -8.38 0.73 -7.38
C PRO A 18 -9.45 0.09 -6.50
N ARG A 19 -10.41 0.91 -6.04
CA ARG A 19 -11.52 0.53 -5.16
C ARG A 19 -11.12 0.02 -3.76
N CYS A 20 -9.88 0.22 -3.30
CA CYS A 20 -9.52 -0.10 -1.92
C CYS A 20 -9.71 1.10 -0.97
N GLY A 21 -9.06 2.23 -1.25
CA GLY A 21 -9.18 3.50 -0.48
C GLY A 21 -8.90 3.42 1.03
N ARG A 22 -8.35 2.30 1.53
CA ARG A 22 -8.10 2.10 2.96
C ARG A 22 -6.88 2.89 3.40
N ILE A 23 -6.99 3.51 4.57
CA ILE A 23 -5.87 4.08 5.29
C ILE A 23 -5.11 2.97 6.02
N PHE A 24 -3.77 2.99 5.94
CA PHE A 24 -2.89 2.02 6.59
C PHE A 24 -1.60 2.68 7.07
N ILE A 25 -0.95 2.06 8.06
CA ILE A 25 0.37 2.44 8.53
C ILE A 25 1.40 1.75 7.64
N ALA A 26 2.25 2.52 6.96
CA ALA A 26 3.27 1.95 6.09
C ALA A 26 4.50 1.51 6.88
N ASP A 27 4.94 0.27 6.64
CA ASP A 27 6.15 -0.30 7.25
C ASP A 27 7.43 0.26 6.62
N ASN A 28 7.34 0.78 5.39
CA ASN A 28 8.44 1.45 4.71
C ASN A 28 7.95 2.57 3.77
N PRO A 29 8.80 3.56 3.44
CA PRO A 29 8.41 4.70 2.59
C PRO A 29 7.91 4.33 1.18
N ARG A 30 8.31 3.15 0.67
CA ARG A 30 7.94 2.67 -0.67
C ARG A 30 6.64 1.86 -0.69
N GLN A 31 6.05 1.54 0.46
CA GLN A 31 4.83 0.77 0.53
C GLN A 31 3.64 1.61 0.05
N ARG A 32 3.06 1.22 -1.08
CA ARG A 32 1.93 1.88 -1.74
C ARG A 32 0.57 1.23 -1.50
N TRP A 33 0.56 0.02 -0.96
CA TRP A 33 -0.65 -0.78 -0.80
C TRP A 33 -0.79 -1.27 0.63
N CYS A 34 -2.03 -1.29 1.14
CA CYS A 34 -2.33 -1.75 2.50
C CYS A 34 -2.06 -3.25 2.71
N SER A 35 -1.91 -4.04 1.64
CA SER A 35 -1.63 -5.47 1.72
C SER A 35 -1.06 -6.03 0.42
N LYS A 36 -0.47 -7.24 0.50
CA LYS A 36 -0.04 -8.02 -0.68
C LYS A 36 -1.20 -8.31 -1.64
N ALA A 37 -2.41 -8.55 -1.12
CA ALA A 37 -3.60 -8.80 -1.93
C ALA A 37 -3.98 -7.60 -2.79
N CYS A 38 -3.94 -6.38 -2.23
CA CYS A 38 -4.17 -5.15 -2.98
C CYS A 38 -3.11 -4.94 -4.08
N GLY A 39 -1.85 -5.22 -3.77
CA GLY A 39 -0.77 -5.19 -4.77
C GLY A 39 -0.97 -6.18 -5.92
N ASN A 40 -1.35 -7.41 -5.61
CA ASN A 40 -1.66 -8.43 -6.62
C ASN A 40 -2.83 -8.03 -7.51
N ARG A 41 -3.89 -7.46 -6.93
CA ARG A 41 -5.04 -6.94 -7.70
C ARG A 41 -4.62 -5.90 -8.73
N VAL A 42 -3.76 -4.95 -8.35
CA VAL A 42 -3.23 -3.94 -9.29
C VAL A 42 -2.40 -4.58 -10.40
N ARG A 43 -1.54 -5.54 -10.06
CA ARG A 43 -0.70 -6.25 -11.05
C ARG A 43 -1.55 -7.02 -12.06
N VAL A 44 -2.56 -7.75 -11.58
CA VAL A 44 -3.51 -8.50 -12.44
C VAL A 44 -4.28 -7.54 -13.34
N ALA A 45 -4.80 -6.44 -12.81
CA ALA A 45 -5.51 -5.44 -13.62
C ALA A 45 -4.63 -4.86 -14.73
N ARG A 46 -3.36 -4.54 -14.42
CA ARG A 46 -2.38 -4.07 -15.42
C ARG A 46 -2.08 -5.12 -16.47
N HIS A 47 -1.88 -6.38 -16.06
CA HIS A 47 -1.64 -7.49 -16.97
C HIS A 47 -2.82 -7.71 -17.92
N ALA A 48 -4.04 -7.80 -17.37
CA ALA A 48 -5.26 -7.95 -18.17
C ALA A 48 -5.50 -6.76 -19.11
N SER A 49 -5.14 -5.54 -18.70
CA SER A 49 -5.23 -4.37 -19.57
C SER A 49 -4.22 -4.43 -20.73
N ARG A 50 -3.00 -4.93 -20.52
CA ARG A 50 -2.04 -5.13 -21.62
C ARG A 50 -2.52 -6.15 -22.66
N HIS A 51 -3.12 -7.25 -22.20
CA HIS A 51 -3.62 -8.30 -23.08
C HIS A 51 -4.91 -7.95 -23.83
N ARG A 52 -5.66 -6.95 -23.36
CA ARG A 52 -6.86 -6.45 -24.04
C ARG A 52 -6.57 -5.47 -25.17
N HIS A 53 -5.31 -5.07 -25.35
CA HIS A 53 -4.86 -4.11 -26.35
C HIS A 53 -4.15 -4.78 -27.55
N ILE A 54 -4.25 -6.11 -27.65
CA ILE A 54 -3.79 -6.94 -28.77
C ILE A 54 -5.03 -7.63 -29.33
#